data_AF-A0A316WTT2-F1
#
_entry.id   AF-A0A316WTT2-F1
#
_cell.length_a   1.000
_cell.length_b   1.000
_cell.length_c   1.000
_cell.angle_alpha   90.00
_cell.angle_beta   90.00
_cell.angle_gamma   90.00
#
_symmetry.space_group_name_H-M   'P 1'
#
loop_
_entity.id
_entity.type
_entity.pdbx_description
1 polymer ?
#
loop_
_entity_poly.entity_id
_entity_poly.type
_entity_poly.pdbx_seq_one_letter_code
_entity_poly.pdbx_strand_id
1 'polypeptide(L)'
;MDKKRIPLELLLLFSVFVIATCGLIYELVAGALASYLLGDSVKQFSFIIGVYLFSMGVGSYFAKFIKGNLIDKFVEIEILVGIVGGISSVVLFILFNTLAHFEAVLYLFVFFTGSLVGVEIPLLMNILKDRVQFKDLVSNVFAFDYIGALLASILFPLVLIPNLGIVKTPLFFGLINISIAIFLCFYLTKELSKPISLKVKSIGAFVFLLGLFIFSDKILSYSEEKLYGENIVYTKSSPYQRIVLTRNNREFRLYLNNNLQFSSTDEYRYHEALVHPAMSMAKNIDNVLILGGGDGFAVREVLKYKEVKKVTLVDLDGEMTQFFKTNETMRKLNQNSLSSSKVQVINKDAYIWVKENKKKFDVIIIDFPDPSNYSLGKLYSLQFYKELERLTTPDTKIVVQTTSPYFAPKSFWCIEKTINQIFPFTSAYHTYVPSFGEWGFSMASFEPVNNKIYRQIPNLRYYDYDFSQISYFNKDMKVKDVEINRLDNQILVRYFDEEWGKVQ
;
A
#
# COMPACT_ATOMS: atom_id res chain seq x y z
N MET A 1 27.76 47.75 -11.97
CA MET A 1 27.55 46.60 -11.06
C MET A 1 27.11 45.41 -11.90
N ASP A 2 28.07 44.74 -12.53
CA ASP A 2 27.81 43.50 -13.26
C ASP A 2 27.52 42.39 -12.24
N LYS A 3 26.23 42.08 -12.06
CA LYS A 3 25.82 40.88 -11.31
C LYS A 3 26.46 39.68 -12.00
N LYS A 4 27.35 38.97 -11.29
CA LYS A 4 27.91 37.67 -11.68
C LYS A 4 26.77 36.79 -12.20
N ARG A 5 26.62 36.69 -13.52
CA ARG A 5 25.65 35.80 -14.16
C ARG A 5 26.11 34.37 -13.90
N ILE A 6 25.20 33.52 -13.42
CA ILE A 6 25.44 32.08 -13.31
C ILE A 6 25.79 31.57 -14.72
N PRO A 7 26.86 30.77 -14.89
CA PRO A 7 27.20 30.17 -16.17
C PRO A 7 26.01 29.38 -16.72
N LEU A 8 25.68 29.57 -18.00
CA LEU A 8 24.55 28.88 -18.65
C LEU A 8 24.66 27.36 -18.48
N GLU A 9 25.87 26.82 -18.60
CA GLU A 9 26.17 25.40 -18.38
C GLU A 9 25.71 24.92 -17.00
N LEU A 10 26.15 25.59 -15.92
CA LEU A 10 25.80 25.19 -14.55
C LEU A 10 24.29 25.24 -14.31
N LEU A 11 23.62 26.21 -14.90
CA LEU A 11 22.18 26.40 -14.78
C LEU A 11 21.38 25.33 -15.57
N LEU A 12 21.86 24.94 -16.74
CA LEU A 12 21.28 23.83 -17.50
C LEU A 12 21.57 22.47 -16.84
N LEU A 13 22.79 22.24 -16.32
CA LEU A 13 23.13 21.03 -15.54
C LEU A 13 22.30 20.92 -14.26
N PHE A 14 22.04 22.03 -13.58
CA PHE A 14 21.13 22.05 -12.43
C PHE A 14 19.69 21.71 -12.84
N SER A 15 19.27 22.14 -14.03
CA SER A 15 17.94 21.77 -14.57
C SER A 15 17.87 20.26 -14.78
N VAL A 16 18.87 19.63 -15.41
CA VAL A 16 18.96 18.16 -15.57
C VAL A 16 18.80 17.44 -14.25
N PHE A 17 19.52 17.88 -13.21
CA PHE A 17 19.40 17.27 -11.89
C PHE A 17 17.95 17.30 -11.35
N VAL A 18 17.26 18.42 -11.51
CA VAL A 18 15.88 18.54 -11.04
C VAL A 18 14.93 17.70 -11.90
N ILE A 19 15.14 17.65 -13.21
CA ILE A 19 14.26 16.89 -14.10
C ILE A 19 14.48 15.39 -13.91
N ALA A 20 15.72 14.94 -13.75
CA ALA A 20 16.05 13.56 -13.38
C ALA A 20 15.37 13.16 -12.07
N THR A 21 15.41 14.07 -11.07
CA THR A 21 14.68 13.89 -9.80
C THR A 21 13.17 13.79 -10.07
N CYS A 22 12.58 14.71 -10.83
CA CYS A 22 11.15 14.71 -11.15
C CYS A 22 10.71 13.45 -11.92
N GLY A 23 11.47 13.07 -12.96
CA GLY A 23 11.21 11.92 -13.81
C GLY A 23 11.15 10.63 -13.02
N LEU A 24 12.16 10.38 -12.17
CA LEU A 24 12.16 9.21 -11.30
C LEU A 24 11.01 9.27 -10.27
N ILE A 25 10.69 10.45 -9.73
CA ILE A 25 9.53 10.59 -8.83
C ILE A 25 8.22 10.23 -9.55
N TYR A 26 8.00 10.70 -10.79
CA TYR A 26 6.79 10.35 -11.54
C TYR A 26 6.69 8.84 -11.82
N GLU A 27 7.82 8.20 -12.15
CA GLU A 27 7.92 6.75 -12.32
C GLU A 27 7.58 6.00 -11.02
N LEU A 28 8.20 6.39 -9.90
CA LEU A 28 7.97 5.76 -8.59
C LEU A 28 6.54 5.96 -8.08
N VAL A 29 5.95 7.14 -8.33
CA VAL A 29 4.54 7.42 -8.02
C VAL A 29 3.61 6.55 -8.85
N ALA A 30 3.87 6.40 -10.16
CA ALA A 30 3.10 5.50 -11.01
C ALA A 30 3.21 4.05 -10.51
N GLY A 31 4.40 3.61 -10.12
CA GLY A 31 4.66 2.30 -9.51
C GLY A 31 3.86 2.06 -8.24
N ALA A 32 3.90 3.02 -7.33
CA ALA A 32 3.15 2.97 -6.08
C ALA A 32 1.62 2.99 -6.30
N LEU A 33 1.14 3.84 -7.22
CA LEU A 33 -0.29 3.89 -7.59
C LEU A 33 -0.75 2.58 -8.21
N ALA A 34 0.02 2.02 -9.13
CA ALA A 34 -0.30 0.76 -9.78
C ALA A 34 -0.34 -0.37 -8.75
N SER A 35 0.66 -0.46 -7.87
CA SER A 35 0.66 -1.45 -6.78
C SER A 35 -0.52 -1.24 -5.81
N TYR A 36 -0.93 0.01 -5.56
CA TYR A 36 -2.05 0.33 -4.68
C TYR A 36 -3.41 -0.02 -5.30
N LEU A 37 -3.58 0.24 -6.60
CA LEU A 37 -4.85 0.11 -7.31
C LEU A 37 -5.06 -1.26 -7.97
N LEU A 38 -4.00 -1.89 -8.46
CA LEU A 38 -4.04 -3.14 -9.23
C LEU A 38 -3.47 -4.34 -8.47
N GLY A 39 -2.89 -4.14 -7.29
CA GLY A 39 -2.18 -5.20 -6.55
C GLY A 39 -0.82 -5.55 -7.17
N ASP A 40 -0.28 -6.71 -6.79
CA ASP A 40 1.02 -7.27 -7.24
C ASP A 40 2.14 -6.25 -7.45
N SER A 41 2.75 -5.78 -6.36
CA SER A 41 3.78 -4.74 -6.40
C SER A 41 4.95 -5.07 -7.34
N VAL A 42 5.38 -6.33 -7.40
CA VAL A 42 6.58 -6.71 -8.18
C VAL A 42 6.27 -6.61 -9.68
N LYS A 43 5.13 -7.12 -10.11
CA LYS A 43 4.67 -6.99 -11.50
C LYS A 43 4.56 -5.53 -11.88
N GLN A 44 3.87 -4.72 -11.08
CA GLN A 44 3.58 -3.33 -11.44
C GLN A 44 4.85 -2.48 -11.55
N PHE A 45 5.77 -2.57 -10.57
CA PHE A 45 7.05 -1.85 -10.67
C PHE A 45 7.88 -2.34 -11.86
N SER A 46 7.93 -3.65 -12.14
CA SER A 46 8.71 -4.19 -13.26
C SER A 46 8.21 -3.70 -14.62
N PHE A 47 6.89 -3.71 -14.84
CA PHE A 47 6.30 -3.21 -16.09
C PHE A 47 6.47 -1.70 -16.23
N ILE A 48 6.30 -0.93 -15.14
CA ILE A 48 6.46 0.52 -15.18
C ILE A 48 7.91 0.90 -15.50
N ILE A 49 8.89 0.28 -14.84
CA ILE A 49 10.31 0.49 -15.15
C ILE A 49 10.59 0.13 -16.61
N GLY A 50 10.10 -1.03 -17.09
CA GLY A 50 10.29 -1.46 -18.48
C GLY A 50 9.71 -0.49 -19.50
N VAL A 51 8.46 -0.05 -19.30
CA VAL A 51 7.79 0.93 -20.17
C VAL A 51 8.52 2.27 -20.09
N TYR A 52 8.88 2.74 -18.90
CA TYR A 52 9.54 4.02 -18.70
C TYR A 52 10.91 4.08 -19.40
N LEU A 53 11.76 3.06 -19.21
CA LEU A 53 13.06 2.95 -19.87
C LEU A 53 12.93 2.89 -21.41
N PHE A 54 11.99 2.08 -21.92
CA PHE A 54 11.72 2.02 -23.36
C PHE A 54 11.29 3.40 -23.89
N SER A 55 10.40 4.08 -23.16
CA SER A 55 9.87 5.39 -23.53
C SER A 55 10.95 6.47 -23.52
N MET A 56 11.86 6.45 -22.55
CA MET A 56 13.03 7.33 -22.57
C MET A 56 13.89 7.11 -23.82
N GLY A 57 14.08 5.86 -24.25
CA GLY A 57 14.76 5.54 -25.51
C GLY A 57 14.03 6.11 -26.74
N VAL A 58 12.70 6.00 -26.77
CA VAL A 58 11.85 6.58 -27.82
C VAL A 58 11.97 8.11 -27.84
N GLY A 59 11.86 8.77 -26.68
CA GLY A 59 12.07 10.21 -26.52
C GLY A 59 13.42 10.68 -27.03
N SER A 60 14.48 10.00 -26.60
CA SER A 60 15.86 10.28 -27.02
C SER A 60 16.02 10.15 -28.54
N TYR A 61 15.40 9.13 -29.16
CA TYR A 61 15.36 8.98 -30.61
C TYR A 61 14.64 10.14 -31.31
N PHE A 62 13.52 10.62 -30.75
CA PHE A 62 12.77 11.74 -31.34
C PHE A 62 13.45 13.10 -31.18
N ALA A 63 14.34 13.24 -30.20
CA ALA A 63 15.09 14.47 -29.95
C ALA A 63 15.86 14.96 -31.20
N LYS A 64 16.33 14.04 -32.06
CA LYS A 64 17.05 14.39 -33.29
C LYS A 64 16.20 15.12 -34.35
N PHE A 65 14.87 15.02 -34.26
CA PHE A 65 13.96 15.70 -35.18
C PHE A 65 13.56 17.09 -34.68
N ILE A 66 13.96 17.47 -33.46
CA ILE A 66 13.68 18.79 -32.91
C ILE A 66 14.56 19.81 -33.62
N LYS A 67 13.91 20.76 -34.29
CA LYS A 67 14.54 21.86 -35.04
C LYS A 67 14.07 23.21 -34.50
N GLY A 68 14.81 24.26 -34.82
CA GLY A 68 14.52 25.64 -34.40
C GLY A 68 15.35 26.06 -33.20
N ASN A 69 14.84 27.00 -32.41
CA ASN A 69 15.52 27.44 -31.19
C ASN A 69 15.44 26.34 -30.13
N LEU A 70 16.58 25.71 -29.84
CA LEU A 70 16.67 24.58 -28.91
C LEU A 70 16.37 24.99 -27.47
N ILE A 71 16.68 26.23 -27.08
CA ILE A 71 16.39 26.75 -25.73
C ILE A 71 14.88 26.93 -25.55
N ASP A 72 14.17 27.46 -26.56
CA ASP A 72 12.71 27.52 -26.54
C ASP A 72 12.11 26.12 -26.36
N LYS A 73 12.63 25.14 -27.11
CA LYS A 73 12.15 23.75 -27.04
C LYS A 73 12.44 23.09 -25.70
N PHE A 74 13.58 23.39 -25.10
CA PHE A 74 13.95 22.91 -23.77
C PHE A 74 12.92 23.39 -22.74
N VAL A 75 12.64 24.70 -22.72
CA VAL A 75 11.62 25.28 -21.83
C VAL A 75 10.21 24.71 -22.11
N GLU A 76 9.84 24.47 -23.38
CA GLU A 76 8.55 23.83 -23.69
C GLU A 76 8.45 22.41 -23.12
N ILE A 77 9.53 21.63 -23.19
CA ILE A 77 9.58 20.28 -22.61
C ILE A 77 9.50 20.34 -21.09
N GLU A 78 10.19 21.29 -20.44
CA GLU A 78 10.09 21.48 -18.98
C GLU A 78 8.67 21.69 -18.49
N ILE A 79 7.91 22.52 -19.21
CA ILE A 79 6.51 22.79 -18.92
C ILE A 79 5.69 21.51 -19.13
N LEU A 80 5.92 20.78 -20.23
CA LEU A 80 5.18 19.55 -20.54
C LEU A 80 5.45 18.44 -19.53
N VAL A 81 6.71 18.19 -19.18
CA VAL A 81 7.12 17.21 -18.14
C VAL A 81 6.46 17.58 -16.81
N GLY A 82 6.52 18.85 -16.43
CA GLY A 82 5.91 19.34 -15.19
C GLY A 82 4.39 19.16 -15.14
N ILE A 83 3.68 19.49 -16.22
CA ILE A 83 2.22 19.31 -16.29
C ILE A 83 1.85 17.83 -16.36
N VAL A 84 2.36 17.08 -17.33
CA VAL A 84 1.97 15.68 -17.59
C VAL A 84 2.34 14.81 -16.39
N GLY A 85 3.56 14.96 -15.87
CA GLY A 85 3.99 14.27 -14.67
C GLY A 85 3.21 14.72 -13.44
N GLY A 86 3.01 16.02 -13.27
CA GLY A 86 2.30 16.59 -12.12
C GLY A 86 0.85 16.15 -11.99
N ILE A 87 0.08 16.16 -13.08
CA ILE A 87 -1.34 15.78 -13.06
C ILE A 87 -1.58 14.27 -13.09
N SER A 88 -0.56 13.47 -13.42
CA SER A 88 -0.69 12.04 -13.68
C SER A 88 -1.45 11.31 -12.57
N SER A 89 -1.03 11.47 -11.32
CA SER A 89 -1.67 10.80 -10.18
C SER A 89 -3.13 11.19 -9.97
N VAL A 90 -3.47 12.48 -10.12
CA VAL A 90 -4.83 12.99 -9.95
C VAL A 90 -5.74 12.38 -11.01
N VAL A 91 -5.29 12.40 -12.27
CA VAL A 91 -6.05 11.83 -13.40
C VAL A 91 -6.20 10.32 -13.24
N LEU A 92 -5.12 9.60 -12.93
CA LEU A 92 -5.16 8.15 -12.73
C LEU A 92 -6.09 7.76 -11.59
N PHE A 93 -6.03 8.47 -10.45
CA PHE A 93 -6.89 8.17 -9.31
C PHE A 93 -8.38 8.39 -9.62
N ILE A 94 -8.72 9.48 -10.33
CA ILE A 94 -10.10 9.76 -10.75
C ILE A 94 -10.60 8.72 -11.76
N LEU A 95 -9.74 8.32 -12.70
CA LEU A 95 -10.13 7.44 -13.79
C LEU A 95 -10.25 5.97 -13.39
N PHE A 96 -9.59 5.55 -12.30
CA PHE A 96 -9.54 4.16 -11.84
C PHE A 96 -10.91 3.49 -11.81
N ASN A 97 -11.93 4.15 -11.24
CA ASN A 97 -13.26 3.55 -11.10
C ASN A 97 -14.16 3.71 -12.33
N THR A 98 -13.69 4.38 -13.39
CA THR A 98 -14.50 4.70 -14.57
C THR A 98 -14.10 3.92 -15.81
N LEU A 99 -12.90 3.34 -15.83
CA LEU A 99 -12.33 2.70 -17.00
C LEU A 99 -12.10 1.21 -16.76
N ALA A 100 -12.67 0.37 -17.63
CA ALA A 100 -12.42 -1.07 -17.66
C ALA A 100 -10.94 -1.42 -17.98
N HIS A 101 -10.18 -0.49 -18.57
CA HIS A 101 -8.79 -0.69 -18.98
C HIS A 101 -7.85 0.36 -18.36
N PHE A 102 -7.88 0.48 -17.02
CA PHE A 102 -7.04 1.41 -16.27
C PHE A 102 -5.53 1.25 -16.58
N GLU A 103 -5.04 0.00 -16.70
CA GLU A 103 -3.63 -0.29 -16.99
C GLU A 103 -3.13 0.39 -18.27
N ALA A 104 -3.96 0.43 -19.32
CA ALA A 104 -3.60 1.05 -20.59
C ALA A 104 -3.38 2.56 -20.43
N VAL A 105 -4.21 3.24 -19.62
CA VAL A 105 -4.07 4.67 -19.35
C VAL A 105 -2.85 4.96 -18.49
N LEU A 106 -2.61 4.13 -17.47
CA LEU A 106 -1.40 4.19 -16.64
C LEU A 106 -0.14 4.08 -17.51
N TYR A 107 -0.02 3.04 -18.33
CA TYR A 107 1.15 2.86 -19.19
C TYR A 107 1.29 3.95 -20.24
N LEU A 108 0.19 4.52 -20.71
CA LEU A 108 0.22 5.68 -21.60
C LEU A 108 0.77 6.93 -20.90
N PHE A 109 0.39 7.19 -19.65
CA PHE A 109 1.00 8.27 -18.86
C PHE A 109 2.50 8.04 -18.66
N VAL A 110 2.90 6.84 -18.22
CA VAL A 110 4.32 6.47 -18.04
C VAL A 110 5.08 6.62 -19.35
N PHE A 111 4.47 6.24 -20.48
CA PHE A 111 5.07 6.36 -21.79
C PHE A 111 5.30 7.82 -22.20
N PHE A 112 4.30 8.68 -22.00
CA PHE A 112 4.42 10.10 -22.32
C PHE A 112 5.44 10.81 -21.41
N THR A 113 5.40 10.56 -20.10
CA THR A 113 6.38 11.15 -19.17
C THR A 113 7.80 10.68 -19.47
N GLY A 114 7.99 9.37 -19.67
CA GLY A 114 9.30 8.82 -20.01
C GLY A 114 9.82 9.33 -21.36
N SER A 115 8.96 9.44 -22.37
CA SER A 115 9.34 10.02 -23.66
C SER A 115 9.76 11.49 -23.54
N LEU A 116 9.05 12.30 -22.76
CA LEU A 116 9.40 13.71 -22.57
C LEU A 116 10.74 13.88 -21.84
N VAL A 117 10.96 13.10 -20.77
CA VAL A 117 12.25 13.08 -20.04
C VAL A 117 13.38 12.58 -20.95
N GLY A 118 13.12 11.55 -21.77
CA GLY A 118 14.12 10.99 -22.69
C GLY A 118 14.62 11.96 -23.76
N VAL A 119 13.82 12.95 -24.16
CA VAL A 119 14.22 13.99 -25.14
C VAL A 119 15.29 14.92 -24.56
N GLU A 120 15.32 15.08 -23.25
CA GLU A 120 16.01 16.18 -22.57
C GLU A 120 17.54 16.11 -22.70
N ILE A 121 18.13 14.95 -22.37
CA ILE A 121 19.58 14.76 -22.40
C ILE A 121 20.16 15.05 -23.79
N PRO A 122 19.63 14.49 -24.91
CA PRO A 122 20.08 14.86 -26.25
C PRO A 122 19.88 16.32 -26.61
N LEU A 123 18.78 16.94 -26.17
CA LEU A 123 18.51 18.34 -26.43
C LEU A 123 19.53 19.24 -25.74
N LEU A 124 19.82 18.98 -24.47
CA LEU A 124 20.80 19.70 -23.68
C LEU A 124 22.22 19.51 -24.22
N MET A 125 22.58 18.28 -24.62
CA MET A 125 23.85 18.02 -25.30
C MET A 125 23.99 18.88 -26.56
N ASN A 126 22.93 19.01 -27.36
CA ASN A 126 22.94 19.85 -28.56
C ASN A 126 23.00 21.36 -28.26
N ILE A 127 22.46 21.82 -27.12
CA ILE A 127 22.54 23.23 -26.68
C ILE A 127 23.98 23.57 -26.23
N LEU A 128 24.67 22.64 -25.58
CA LEU A 128 25.98 22.87 -24.96
C LEU A 128 27.18 22.37 -25.77
N LYS A 129 26.97 21.66 -26.89
CA LYS A 129 28.04 21.05 -27.71
C LYS A 129 29.15 22.00 -28.14
N ASP A 130 28.82 23.28 -28.36
CA ASP A 130 29.75 24.30 -28.84
C ASP A 130 30.37 25.11 -27.68
N ARG A 131 29.98 24.83 -26.43
CA ARG A 131 30.40 25.57 -25.22
C ARG A 131 31.30 24.77 -24.29
N VAL A 132 31.21 23.44 -24.33
CA VAL A 132 31.91 22.52 -23.42
C VAL A 132 32.51 21.37 -24.23
N GLN A 133 33.65 20.82 -23.80
CA GLN A 133 34.20 19.63 -24.44
C GLN A 133 33.21 18.46 -24.32
N PHE A 134 33.01 17.73 -25.41
CA PHE A 134 32.02 16.65 -25.48
C PHE A 134 32.17 15.63 -24.35
N LYS A 135 33.41 15.23 -24.01
CA LYS A 135 33.70 14.29 -22.92
C LYS A 135 33.19 14.79 -21.57
N ASP A 136 33.50 16.05 -21.24
CA ASP A 136 33.13 16.65 -19.96
C ASP A 136 31.63 16.90 -19.89
N LEU A 137 31.02 17.32 -21.00
CA LEU A 137 29.57 17.50 -21.10
C LEU A 137 28.82 16.20 -20.84
N VAL A 138 29.19 15.12 -21.53
CA VAL A 138 28.58 13.80 -21.34
C VAL A 138 28.75 13.35 -19.88
N SER A 139 29.96 13.45 -19.33
CA SER A 139 30.24 13.05 -17.94
C SER A 139 29.41 13.85 -16.94
N ASN A 140 29.35 15.17 -17.08
CA ASN A 140 28.62 16.04 -16.15
C ASN A 140 27.11 15.79 -16.22
N VAL A 141 26.54 15.68 -17.42
CA VAL A 141 25.09 15.43 -17.59
C VAL A 141 24.68 14.13 -16.92
N PHE A 142 25.38 13.03 -17.18
CA PHE A 142 25.08 11.75 -16.52
C PHE A 142 25.32 11.80 -15.02
N ALA A 143 26.33 12.52 -14.54
CA ALA A 143 26.57 12.65 -13.11
C ALA A 143 25.40 13.36 -12.39
N PHE A 144 24.92 14.49 -12.92
CA PHE A 144 23.78 15.20 -12.34
C PHE A 144 22.47 14.41 -12.44
N ASP A 145 22.28 13.66 -13.54
CA ASP A 145 21.14 12.75 -13.70
C ASP A 145 21.13 11.65 -12.62
N TYR A 146 22.25 10.94 -12.43
CA TYR A 146 22.35 9.89 -11.42
C TYR A 146 22.25 10.41 -9.98
N ILE A 147 22.78 11.61 -9.69
CA ILE A 147 22.62 12.25 -8.38
C ILE A 147 21.14 12.60 -8.12
N GLY A 148 20.45 13.11 -9.14
CA GLY A 148 19.01 13.40 -9.06
C GLY A 148 18.18 12.15 -8.83
N ALA A 149 18.47 11.07 -9.58
CA ALA A 149 17.82 9.78 -9.41
C ALA A 149 18.05 9.18 -8.00
N LEU A 150 19.29 9.21 -7.49
CA LEU A 150 19.58 8.76 -6.13
C LEU A 150 18.77 9.55 -5.10
N LEU A 151 18.76 10.88 -5.21
CA LEU A 151 17.99 11.74 -4.31
C LEU A 151 16.50 11.41 -4.34
N ALA A 152 15.92 11.27 -5.53
CA ALA A 152 14.52 10.88 -5.69
C ALA A 152 14.23 9.51 -5.04
N SER A 153 15.05 8.49 -5.28
CA SER A 153 14.85 7.14 -4.72
C SER A 153 14.86 7.09 -3.19
N ILE A 154 15.62 7.99 -2.54
CA ILE A 154 15.71 8.09 -1.07
C ILE A 154 14.59 8.96 -0.51
N LEU A 155 14.37 10.15 -1.10
CA LEU A 155 13.35 11.09 -0.62
C LEU A 155 11.94 10.53 -0.78
N PHE A 156 11.69 9.75 -1.84
CA PHE A 156 10.37 9.20 -2.15
C PHE A 156 9.75 8.41 -0.98
N PRO A 157 10.34 7.29 -0.52
CA PRO A 157 9.75 6.50 0.56
C PRO A 157 9.91 7.15 1.95
N LEU A 158 10.98 7.93 2.18
CA LEU A 158 11.30 8.42 3.53
C LEU A 158 10.64 9.76 3.88
N VAL A 159 10.41 10.62 2.90
CA VAL A 159 9.97 12.02 3.14
C VAL A 159 8.72 12.34 2.36
N LEU A 160 8.66 12.02 1.08
CA LEU A 160 7.59 12.48 0.19
C LEU A 160 6.28 11.74 0.45
N ILE A 161 6.30 10.40 0.43
CA ILE A 161 5.10 9.61 0.69
C ILE A 161 4.53 9.84 2.11
N PRO A 162 5.33 9.83 3.20
CA PRO A 162 4.79 10.06 4.54
C PRO A 162 4.17 11.45 4.76
N ASN A 163 4.72 12.50 4.13
CA ASN A 163 4.30 13.88 4.39
C ASN A 163 3.30 14.45 3.36
N LEU A 164 3.50 14.13 2.07
CA LEU A 164 2.67 14.63 0.98
C LEU A 164 1.68 13.56 0.48
N GLY A 165 2.01 12.28 0.62
CA GLY A 165 1.23 11.19 0.05
C GLY A 165 1.41 11.05 -1.46
N ILE A 166 0.81 10.00 -2.02
CA ILE A 166 1.02 9.60 -3.41
C ILE A 166 0.50 10.64 -4.43
N VAL A 167 -0.56 11.39 -4.08
CA VAL A 167 -1.22 12.35 -5.01
C VAL A 167 -0.54 13.71 -5.03
N LYS A 168 -0.17 14.26 -3.86
CA LYS A 168 0.47 15.59 -3.79
C LYS A 168 1.94 15.56 -4.20
N THR A 169 2.61 14.42 -4.05
CA THR A 169 4.03 14.26 -4.44
C THR A 169 4.30 14.67 -5.90
N PRO A 170 3.64 14.09 -6.93
CA PRO A 170 3.90 14.49 -8.31
C PRO A 170 3.47 15.94 -8.58
N LEU A 171 2.36 16.43 -8.01
CA LEU A 171 1.95 17.83 -8.15
C LEU A 171 3.04 18.79 -7.64
N PHE A 172 3.65 18.47 -6.49
CA PHE A 172 4.75 19.24 -5.92
C PHE A 172 5.98 19.25 -6.84
N PHE A 173 6.39 18.11 -7.38
CA PHE A 173 7.52 18.05 -8.33
C PHE A 173 7.18 18.72 -9.67
N GLY A 174 5.92 18.67 -10.11
CA GLY A 174 5.43 19.45 -11.26
C GLY A 174 5.58 20.96 -11.04
N LEU A 175 5.27 21.45 -9.84
CA LEU A 175 5.48 22.85 -9.46
C LEU A 175 6.96 23.22 -9.44
N ILE A 176 7.85 22.35 -8.95
CA ILE A 176 9.30 22.56 -8.98
C ILE A 176 9.78 22.65 -10.43
N ASN A 177 9.39 21.70 -11.29
CA ASN A 177 9.83 21.66 -12.69
C ASN A 177 9.38 22.92 -13.45
N ILE A 178 8.12 23.32 -13.28
CA ILE A 178 7.60 24.54 -13.90
C ILE A 178 8.26 25.79 -13.31
N SER A 179 8.63 25.79 -12.02
CA SER A 179 9.37 26.92 -11.43
C SER A 179 10.72 27.14 -12.11
N ILE A 180 11.40 26.05 -12.50
CA ILE A 180 12.61 26.13 -13.31
C ILE A 180 12.29 26.69 -14.69
N ALA A 181 11.24 26.20 -15.36
CA ALA A 181 10.82 26.75 -16.66
C ALA A 181 10.52 28.25 -16.61
N ILE A 182 9.85 28.72 -15.54
CA ILE A 182 9.61 30.15 -15.28
C ILE A 182 10.93 30.88 -15.11
N PHE A 183 11.83 30.37 -14.26
CA PHE A 183 13.13 30.99 -14.04
C PHE A 183 13.95 31.10 -15.33
N LEU A 184 14.02 30.04 -16.13
CA LEU A 184 14.67 30.02 -17.44
C LEU A 184 14.05 31.05 -18.39
N CYS A 185 12.72 31.14 -18.44
CA CYS A 185 12.01 32.15 -19.23
C CYS A 185 12.44 33.58 -18.91
N PHE A 186 12.61 33.92 -17.63
CA PHE A 186 13.04 35.25 -17.21
C PHE A 186 14.54 35.48 -17.37
N TYR A 187 15.37 34.48 -17.05
CA TYR A 187 16.83 34.61 -17.11
C TYR A 187 17.36 34.62 -18.55
N LEU A 188 16.80 33.78 -19.43
CA LEU A 188 17.20 33.61 -20.83
C LEU A 188 16.32 34.39 -21.81
N THR A 189 15.60 35.42 -21.36
CA THR A 189 14.68 36.20 -22.22
C THR A 189 15.31 36.69 -23.53
N LYS A 190 16.62 36.97 -23.56
CA LYS A 190 17.34 37.40 -24.77
C LYS A 190 17.69 36.27 -25.75
N GLU A 191 17.78 35.04 -25.26
CA GLU A 191 18.13 33.86 -26.05
C GLU A 191 16.88 33.15 -26.60
N LEU A 192 15.69 33.51 -26.07
CA LEU A 192 14.41 32.94 -26.48
C LEU A 192 13.84 33.62 -27.73
N SER A 193 13.27 32.83 -28.64
CA SER A 193 12.59 33.37 -29.82
C SER A 193 11.16 33.86 -29.52
N LYS A 194 10.48 33.25 -28.54
CA LYS A 194 9.10 33.59 -28.13
C LYS A 194 8.94 33.78 -26.61
N PRO A 195 9.65 34.75 -25.99
CA PRO A 195 9.74 34.86 -24.53
C PRO A 195 8.39 35.14 -23.84
N ILE A 196 7.52 35.96 -24.44
CA ILE A 196 6.21 36.29 -23.84
C ILE A 196 5.31 35.06 -23.82
N SER A 197 5.25 34.31 -24.94
CA SER A 197 4.42 33.11 -25.03
C SER A 197 4.86 32.05 -24.02
N LEU A 198 6.18 31.80 -23.89
CA LEU A 198 6.70 30.84 -22.93
C LEU A 198 6.42 31.28 -21.49
N LYS A 199 6.63 32.54 -21.13
CA LYS A 199 6.27 33.08 -19.80
C LYS A 199 4.80 32.85 -19.45
N VAL A 200 3.89 33.16 -20.37
CA VAL A 200 2.44 32.96 -20.17
C VAL A 200 2.12 31.48 -19.98
N LYS A 201 2.68 30.59 -20.82
CA LYS A 201 2.49 29.14 -20.70
C LYS A 201 3.00 28.63 -19.35
N SER A 202 4.22 28.98 -18.95
CA SER A 202 4.82 28.52 -17.69
C SER A 202 4.06 29.03 -16.47
N ILE A 203 3.69 30.32 -16.43
CA ILE A 203 2.92 30.90 -15.31
C ILE A 203 1.53 30.28 -15.25
N GLY A 204 0.84 30.15 -16.40
CA GLY A 204 -0.47 29.51 -16.46
C GLY A 204 -0.44 28.05 -15.97
N ALA A 205 0.58 27.29 -16.38
CA ALA A 205 0.79 25.93 -15.94
C ALA A 205 1.07 25.84 -14.43
N PHE A 206 1.88 26.77 -13.89
CA PHE A 206 2.15 26.84 -12.45
C PHE A 206 0.89 27.12 -11.64
N VAL A 207 0.09 28.13 -12.05
CA VAL A 207 -1.16 28.48 -11.38
C VAL A 207 -2.15 27.32 -11.44
N PHE A 208 -2.24 26.63 -12.57
CA PHE A 208 -3.08 25.45 -12.73
C PHE A 208 -2.66 24.31 -11.78
N LEU A 209 -1.39 23.92 -11.76
CA LEU A 209 -0.89 22.89 -10.84
C LEU A 209 -1.03 23.32 -9.37
N LEU A 210 -0.84 24.60 -9.06
CA LEU A 210 -0.99 25.11 -7.69
C LEU A 210 -2.45 25.00 -7.23
N GLY A 211 -3.40 25.31 -8.12
CA GLY A 211 -4.82 25.07 -7.89
C GLY A 211 -5.09 23.60 -7.59
N LEU A 212 -4.61 22.68 -8.43
CA LEU A 212 -4.75 21.24 -8.19
C LEU A 212 -4.09 20.80 -6.89
N PHE A 213 -2.93 21.32 -6.53
CA PHE A 213 -2.23 21.01 -5.29
C PHE A 213 -3.06 21.43 -4.06
N ILE A 214 -3.58 22.65 -4.04
CA ILE A 214 -4.39 23.20 -2.94
C ILE A 214 -5.73 22.44 -2.81
N PHE A 215 -6.37 22.09 -3.93
CA PHE A 215 -7.68 21.42 -3.93
C PHE A 215 -7.60 19.89 -4.01
N SER A 216 -6.40 19.30 -4.05
CA SER A 216 -6.18 17.86 -4.23
C SER A 216 -6.96 17.00 -3.23
N ASP A 217 -6.97 17.37 -1.94
CA ASP A 217 -7.70 16.62 -0.91
C ASP A 217 -9.22 16.60 -1.17
N LYS A 218 -9.78 17.70 -1.66
CA LYS A 218 -11.22 17.79 -2.00
C LYS A 218 -11.55 16.98 -3.25
N ILE A 219 -10.69 17.05 -4.27
CA ILE A 219 -10.83 16.26 -5.50
C ILE A 219 -10.80 14.77 -5.16
N LEU A 220 -9.87 14.37 -4.29
CA LEU A 220 -9.74 12.99 -3.84
C LEU A 220 -10.97 12.54 -3.06
N SER A 221 -11.43 13.37 -2.10
CA SER A 221 -12.63 13.06 -1.31
C SER A 221 -13.87 12.87 -2.19
N TYR A 222 -14.04 13.71 -3.22
CA TYR A 222 -15.15 13.58 -4.19
C TYR A 222 -15.05 12.29 -5.03
N SER A 223 -13.84 11.92 -5.45
CA SER A 223 -13.62 10.66 -6.18
C SER A 223 -13.83 9.44 -5.28
N GLU A 224 -13.40 9.52 -4.03
CA GLU A 224 -13.57 8.46 -3.01
C GLU A 224 -15.04 8.27 -2.64
N GLU A 225 -15.85 9.34 -2.57
CA GLU A 225 -17.30 9.24 -2.31
C GLU A 225 -18.02 8.41 -3.37
N LYS A 226 -17.55 8.45 -4.62
CA LYS A 226 -18.05 7.60 -5.71
C LYS A 226 -17.57 6.14 -5.61
N LEU A 227 -16.45 5.89 -4.93
CA LEU A 227 -15.86 4.55 -4.74
C LEU A 227 -16.47 3.81 -3.54
N TYR A 228 -16.64 4.48 -2.41
CA TYR A 228 -17.07 3.86 -1.16
C TYR A 228 -18.56 4.05 -0.84
N GLY A 229 -19.28 4.83 -1.66
CA GLY A 229 -20.67 5.22 -1.42
C GLY A 229 -20.80 6.44 -0.50
N GLU A 230 -22.04 6.80 -0.16
CA GLU A 230 -22.34 8.04 0.55
C GLU A 230 -21.83 8.04 2.01
N ASN A 231 -21.16 9.14 2.38
CA ASN A 231 -20.70 9.55 3.72
C ASN A 231 -19.42 8.89 4.25
N ILE A 232 -18.29 9.27 3.66
CA ILE A 232 -16.97 9.15 4.29
C ILE A 232 -16.94 10.01 5.55
N VAL A 233 -16.68 9.41 6.71
CA VAL A 233 -16.64 10.10 8.02
C VAL A 233 -15.23 10.23 8.59
N TYR A 234 -14.28 9.45 8.07
CA TYR A 234 -12.87 9.57 8.42
C TYR A 234 -12.00 9.04 7.29
N THR A 235 -10.95 9.77 6.96
CA THR A 235 -9.96 9.35 5.99
C THR A 235 -8.57 9.76 6.43
N LYS A 236 -7.63 8.83 6.38
CA LYS A 236 -6.23 9.05 6.76
C LYS A 236 -5.31 8.16 5.93
N SER A 237 -4.21 8.73 5.44
CA SER A 237 -3.10 7.92 4.90
C SER A 237 -2.03 7.76 5.97
N SER A 238 -1.63 6.53 6.25
CA SER A 238 -0.41 6.19 6.98
C SER A 238 0.69 5.80 5.99
N PRO A 239 1.95 5.63 6.43
CA PRO A 239 3.02 5.08 5.58
C PRO A 239 2.73 3.66 5.07
N TYR A 240 1.77 2.96 5.65
CA TYR A 240 1.45 1.56 5.33
C TYR A 240 0.21 1.42 4.47
N GLN A 241 -0.80 2.28 4.67
CA GLN A 241 -2.11 2.10 4.06
C GLN A 241 -2.99 3.35 4.09
N ARG A 242 -4.01 3.35 3.24
CA ARG A 242 -5.12 4.31 3.24
C ARG A 242 -6.25 3.76 4.12
N ILE A 243 -6.56 4.46 5.19
CA ILE A 243 -7.62 4.15 6.14
C ILE A 243 -8.84 5.00 5.79
N VAL A 244 -9.96 4.37 5.44
CA VAL A 244 -11.23 5.05 5.13
C VAL A 244 -12.34 4.44 5.97
N LEU A 245 -13.05 5.27 6.71
CA LEU A 245 -14.26 4.90 7.44
C LEU A 245 -15.46 5.56 6.77
N THR A 246 -16.41 4.76 6.33
CA THR A 246 -17.71 5.24 5.86
C THR A 246 -18.80 4.95 6.87
N ARG A 247 -19.88 5.73 6.80
CA ARG A 247 -21.04 5.57 7.67
C ARG A 247 -22.32 5.73 6.87
N ASN A 248 -23.14 4.69 6.83
CA ASN A 248 -24.54 4.85 6.41
C ASN A 248 -25.45 4.96 7.66
N ASN A 249 -26.77 5.06 7.44
CA ASN A 249 -27.74 5.19 8.53
C ASN A 249 -27.76 4.00 9.52
N ARG A 250 -27.18 2.85 9.14
CA ARG A 250 -27.24 1.60 9.91
C ARG A 250 -25.89 1.13 10.43
N GLU A 251 -24.78 1.46 9.78
CA GLU A 251 -23.49 0.85 10.06
C GLU A 251 -22.29 1.75 9.72
N PHE A 252 -21.16 1.39 10.34
CA PHE A 252 -19.83 1.86 9.98
C PHE A 252 -19.09 0.77 9.22
N ARG A 253 -18.36 1.15 8.17
CA ARG A 253 -17.50 0.25 7.40
C ARG A 253 -16.10 0.83 7.33
N LEU A 254 -15.10 0.01 7.62
CA LEU A 254 -13.70 0.39 7.48
C LEU A 254 -13.11 -0.27 6.24
N TYR A 255 -12.39 0.51 5.45
CA TYR A 255 -11.64 0.06 4.30
C TYR A 255 -10.16 0.38 4.50
N LEU A 256 -9.30 -0.59 4.20
CA LEU A 256 -7.85 -0.44 4.12
C LEU A 256 -7.42 -0.70 2.68
N ASN A 257 -6.84 0.30 2.01
CA ASN A 257 -6.48 0.23 0.59
C ASN A 257 -7.63 -0.30 -0.29
N ASN A 258 -8.84 0.23 -0.09
CA ASN A 258 -10.09 -0.18 -0.75
C ASN A 258 -10.68 -1.54 -0.34
N ASN A 259 -9.99 -2.36 0.45
CA ASN A 259 -10.52 -3.64 0.92
C ASN A 259 -11.30 -3.46 2.22
N LEU A 260 -12.54 -3.94 2.25
CA LEU A 260 -13.37 -3.90 3.46
C LEU A 260 -12.73 -4.76 4.58
N GLN A 261 -12.55 -4.17 5.75
CA GLN A 261 -11.96 -4.83 6.93
C GLN A 261 -12.97 -5.15 8.03
N PHE A 262 -14.07 -4.41 8.12
CA PHE A 262 -15.23 -4.83 8.90
C PHE A 262 -16.46 -3.99 8.54
N SER A 263 -17.64 -4.54 8.87
CA SER A 263 -18.87 -3.77 9.06
C SER A 263 -19.35 -3.87 10.51
N SER A 264 -19.75 -2.75 11.11
CA SER A 264 -20.16 -2.72 12.53
C SER A 264 -21.41 -3.54 12.82
N THR A 265 -22.19 -3.90 11.80
CA THR A 265 -23.42 -4.70 11.93
C THR A 265 -23.14 -6.18 12.08
N ASP A 266 -22.03 -6.70 11.55
CA ASP A 266 -21.76 -8.13 11.45
C ASP A 266 -20.35 -8.57 11.91
N GLU A 267 -19.45 -7.63 12.26
CA GLU A 267 -18.10 -7.94 12.76
C GLU A 267 -18.09 -8.93 13.91
N TYR A 268 -19.16 -8.96 14.72
CA TYR A 268 -19.29 -9.91 15.82
C TYR A 268 -19.25 -11.37 15.34
N ARG A 269 -19.75 -11.69 14.15
CA ARG A 269 -19.69 -13.05 13.59
C ARG A 269 -18.24 -13.46 13.31
N TYR A 270 -17.48 -12.54 12.72
CA TYR A 270 -16.06 -12.72 12.43
C TYR A 270 -15.25 -12.87 13.73
N HIS A 271 -15.34 -11.90 14.65
CA HIS A 271 -14.51 -11.90 15.85
C HIS A 271 -14.91 -13.00 16.85
N GLU A 272 -16.20 -13.34 16.96
CA GLU A 272 -16.60 -14.48 17.80
C GLU A 272 -16.06 -15.81 17.25
N ALA A 273 -16.10 -16.02 15.92
CA ALA A 273 -15.55 -17.21 15.27
C ALA A 273 -14.01 -17.25 15.29
N LEU A 274 -13.35 -16.09 15.21
CA LEU A 274 -11.90 -15.98 15.33
C LEU A 274 -11.43 -16.31 16.75
N VAL A 275 -12.08 -15.76 17.77
CA VAL A 275 -11.55 -15.78 19.15
C VAL A 275 -12.03 -16.98 19.95
N HIS A 276 -13.33 -17.27 19.96
CA HIS A 276 -13.90 -18.16 20.97
C HIS A 276 -13.57 -19.65 20.78
N PRO A 277 -13.44 -20.22 19.57
CA PRO A 277 -13.01 -21.60 19.40
C PRO A 277 -11.65 -21.87 20.08
N ALA A 278 -10.64 -21.06 19.79
CA ALA A 278 -9.31 -21.23 20.37
C ALA A 278 -9.31 -20.97 21.90
N MET A 279 -9.94 -19.90 22.35
CA MET A 279 -9.98 -19.53 23.78
C MET A 279 -10.75 -20.55 24.62
N SER A 280 -11.82 -21.14 24.09
CA SER A 280 -12.64 -22.11 24.81
C SER A 280 -12.01 -23.49 24.92
N MET A 281 -11.20 -23.88 23.92
CA MET A 281 -10.51 -25.17 23.86
C MET A 281 -9.10 -25.16 24.47
N ALA A 282 -8.53 -23.98 24.74
CA ALA A 282 -7.25 -23.87 25.43
C ALA A 282 -7.37 -24.27 26.90
N LYS A 283 -6.39 -25.01 27.42
CA LYS A 283 -6.31 -25.41 28.84
C LYS A 283 -6.01 -24.21 29.76
N ASN A 284 -5.17 -23.29 29.29
CA ASN A 284 -4.80 -22.04 29.96
C ASN A 284 -5.03 -20.87 28.99
N ILE A 285 -5.30 -19.67 29.51
CA ILE A 285 -5.52 -18.44 28.71
C ILE A 285 -4.94 -17.19 29.39
N ASP A 286 -3.93 -17.36 30.25
CA ASP A 286 -3.38 -16.26 31.05
C ASP A 286 -2.71 -15.19 30.16
N ASN A 287 -1.96 -15.64 29.15
CA ASN A 287 -1.20 -14.80 28.23
C ASN A 287 -1.66 -15.04 26.79
N VAL A 288 -2.31 -14.03 26.22
CA VAL A 288 -2.81 -14.08 24.84
C VAL A 288 -1.98 -13.14 23.95
N LEU A 289 -1.59 -13.63 22.79
CA LEU A 289 -0.96 -12.84 21.73
C LEU A 289 -1.96 -12.62 20.60
N ILE A 290 -2.09 -11.38 20.14
CA ILE A 290 -2.83 -11.03 18.93
C ILE A 290 -1.86 -10.36 17.96
N LEU A 291 -1.77 -10.88 16.74
CA LEU A 291 -0.97 -10.31 15.65
C LEU A 291 -1.92 -9.76 14.58
N GLY A 292 -1.81 -8.47 14.26
CA GLY A 292 -2.83 -7.73 13.51
C GLY A 292 -3.96 -7.24 14.41
N GLY A 293 -5.19 -7.11 13.91
CA GLY A 293 -6.37 -6.73 14.69
C GLY A 293 -6.28 -5.35 15.36
N GLY A 294 -5.68 -4.36 14.69
CA GLY A 294 -5.45 -3.01 15.21
C GLY A 294 -6.72 -2.23 15.61
N ASP A 295 -7.90 -2.68 15.19
CA ASP A 295 -9.22 -2.18 15.62
C ASP A 295 -9.57 -2.54 17.07
N GLY A 296 -9.00 -3.62 17.61
CA GLY A 296 -9.20 -4.09 18.97
C GLY A 296 -10.49 -4.89 19.21
N PHE A 297 -11.21 -5.34 18.17
CA PHE A 297 -12.38 -6.20 18.33
C PHE A 297 -11.98 -7.61 18.79
N ALA A 298 -10.91 -8.20 18.25
CA ALA A 298 -10.38 -9.46 18.80
C ALA A 298 -9.99 -9.31 20.28
N VAL A 299 -9.37 -8.17 20.66
CA VAL A 299 -9.05 -7.85 22.06
C VAL A 299 -10.32 -7.76 22.91
N ARG A 300 -11.38 -7.12 22.40
CA ARG A 300 -12.68 -7.02 23.08
C ARG A 300 -13.24 -8.40 23.43
N GLU A 301 -13.20 -9.34 22.49
CA GLU A 301 -13.66 -10.71 22.71
C GLU A 301 -12.79 -11.48 23.71
N VAL A 302 -11.47 -11.33 23.63
CA VAL A 302 -10.53 -11.95 24.58
C VAL A 302 -10.75 -11.42 26.00
N LEU A 303 -11.03 -10.13 26.16
CA LEU A 303 -11.25 -9.52 27.48
C LEU A 303 -12.56 -9.96 28.17
N LYS A 304 -13.48 -10.64 27.47
CA LYS A 304 -14.65 -11.29 28.09
C LYS A 304 -14.23 -12.41 29.05
N TYR A 305 -13.05 -13.01 28.85
CA TYR A 305 -12.50 -14.05 29.71
C TYR A 305 -11.77 -13.46 30.92
N LYS A 306 -12.36 -13.63 32.12
CA LYS A 306 -11.82 -13.04 33.36
C LYS A 306 -10.42 -13.56 33.72
N GLU A 307 -10.14 -14.82 33.38
CA GLU A 307 -8.86 -15.51 33.62
C GLU A 307 -7.69 -14.88 32.88
N VAL A 308 -7.93 -14.19 31.75
CA VAL A 308 -6.87 -13.52 30.99
C VAL A 308 -6.16 -12.51 31.87
N LYS A 309 -4.84 -12.63 32.01
CA LYS A 309 -4.00 -11.72 32.79
C LYS A 309 -3.36 -10.66 31.91
N LYS A 310 -2.90 -11.04 30.72
CA LYS A 310 -2.23 -10.13 29.79
C LYS A 310 -2.57 -10.46 28.33
N VAL A 311 -2.88 -9.42 27.57
CA VAL A 311 -3.03 -9.45 26.11
C VAL A 311 -1.92 -8.61 25.50
N THR A 312 -1.15 -9.19 24.60
CA THR A 312 -0.19 -8.45 23.77
C THR A 312 -0.78 -8.31 22.38
N LEU A 313 -1.03 -7.09 21.92
CA LEU A 313 -1.47 -6.77 20.55
C LEU A 313 -0.27 -6.22 19.78
N VAL A 314 0.07 -6.84 18.65
CA VAL A 314 1.15 -6.38 17.77
C VAL A 314 0.55 -6.06 16.41
N ASP A 315 0.54 -4.77 16.07
CA ASP A 315 0.02 -4.27 14.79
C ASP A 315 1.08 -3.41 14.10
N LEU A 316 1.10 -3.39 12.78
CA LEU A 316 2.09 -2.61 12.03
C LEU A 316 1.79 -1.10 12.12
N ASP A 317 0.52 -0.72 12.09
CA ASP A 317 0.10 0.65 11.85
C ASP A 317 -0.30 1.39 13.14
N GLY A 318 0.59 2.28 13.57
CA GLY A 318 0.35 3.18 14.72
C GLY A 318 -0.89 4.07 14.55
N GLU A 319 -1.18 4.53 13.33
CA GLU A 319 -2.35 5.37 13.08
C GLU A 319 -3.65 4.59 13.27
N MET A 320 -3.67 3.31 12.87
CA MET A 320 -4.83 2.43 13.03
C MET A 320 -5.16 2.20 14.52
N THR A 321 -4.18 1.73 15.29
CA THR A 321 -4.37 1.48 16.73
C THR A 321 -4.68 2.75 17.52
N GLN A 322 -4.02 3.88 17.20
CA GLN A 322 -4.27 5.15 17.87
C GLN A 322 -5.68 5.69 17.55
N PHE A 323 -6.14 5.54 16.30
CA PHE A 323 -7.49 5.92 15.90
C PHE A 323 -8.54 5.14 16.70
N PHE A 324 -8.41 3.81 16.79
CA PHE A 324 -9.34 2.97 17.55
C PHE A 324 -9.22 3.11 19.08
N LYS A 325 -8.09 3.63 19.56
CA LYS A 325 -7.88 3.91 20.99
C LYS A 325 -8.41 5.26 21.43
N THR A 326 -8.45 6.26 20.55
CA THR A 326 -8.76 7.66 20.94
C THR A 326 -10.08 8.18 20.39
N ASN A 327 -10.51 7.75 19.20
CA ASN A 327 -11.76 8.22 18.61
C ASN A 327 -12.98 7.69 19.39
N GLU A 328 -13.88 8.57 19.80
CA GLU A 328 -15.02 8.21 20.65
C GLU A 328 -15.93 7.14 20.03
N THR A 329 -16.19 7.22 18.71
CA THR A 329 -17.05 6.26 18.00
C THR A 329 -16.38 4.88 17.95
N MET A 330 -15.10 4.83 17.58
CA MET A 330 -14.37 3.56 17.49
C MET A 330 -14.18 2.92 18.87
N ARG A 331 -13.89 3.73 19.90
CA ARG A 331 -13.85 3.29 21.30
C ARG A 331 -15.15 2.66 21.78
N LYS A 332 -16.30 3.20 21.34
CA LYS A 332 -17.61 2.60 21.65
C LYS A 332 -17.78 1.25 20.98
N LEU A 333 -17.39 1.12 19.70
CA LEU A 333 -17.47 -0.14 18.96
C LEU A 333 -16.58 -1.24 19.57
N ASN A 334 -15.32 -0.92 19.87
CA ASN A 334 -14.38 -1.89 20.48
C ASN A 334 -14.52 -1.97 22.02
N GLN A 335 -15.47 -1.24 22.61
CA GLN A 335 -15.76 -1.20 24.05
C GLN A 335 -14.53 -0.85 24.91
N ASN A 336 -13.70 0.09 24.44
CA ASN A 336 -12.47 0.53 25.09
C ASN A 336 -11.43 -0.60 25.31
N SER A 337 -11.48 -1.67 24.52
CA SER A 337 -10.60 -2.83 24.66
C SER A 337 -9.12 -2.44 24.68
N LEU A 338 -8.70 -1.55 23.76
CA LEU A 338 -7.32 -1.06 23.64
C LEU A 338 -6.83 -0.18 24.81
N SER A 339 -7.74 0.24 25.69
CA SER A 339 -7.42 1.03 26.90
C SER A 339 -7.43 0.20 28.19
N SER A 340 -7.70 -1.10 28.10
CA SER A 340 -7.66 -2.00 29.25
C SER A 340 -6.25 -2.11 29.83
N SER A 341 -6.14 -2.13 31.16
CA SER A 341 -4.85 -2.32 31.86
C SER A 341 -4.20 -3.68 31.60
N LYS A 342 -4.96 -4.65 31.09
CA LYS A 342 -4.45 -5.97 30.69
C LYS A 342 -3.81 -5.97 29.30
N VAL A 343 -3.98 -4.89 28.51
CA VAL A 343 -3.61 -4.84 27.09
C VAL A 343 -2.33 -4.05 26.90
N GLN A 344 -1.36 -4.65 26.22
CA GLN A 344 -0.16 -3.97 25.75
C GLN A 344 -0.20 -3.91 24.21
N VAL A 345 -0.35 -2.70 23.67
CA VAL A 345 -0.28 -2.43 22.23
C VAL A 345 1.18 -2.16 21.84
N ILE A 346 1.65 -2.83 20.78
CA ILE A 346 2.99 -2.68 20.24
C ILE A 346 2.86 -2.40 18.74
N ASN A 347 3.34 -1.24 18.29
CA ASN A 347 3.34 -0.89 16.88
C ASN A 347 4.66 -1.31 16.23
N LYS A 348 4.70 -2.50 15.65
CA LYS A 348 5.89 -3.09 15.01
C LYS A 348 5.47 -4.16 13.98
N ASP A 349 6.30 -4.37 12.96
CA ASP A 349 6.14 -5.50 12.04
C ASP A 349 6.09 -6.83 12.82
N ALA A 350 5.00 -7.58 12.64
CA ALA A 350 4.74 -8.80 13.39
C ALA A 350 5.81 -9.88 13.17
N TYR A 351 6.33 -10.00 11.95
CA TYR A 351 7.41 -10.96 11.66
C TYR A 351 8.65 -10.60 12.48
N ILE A 352 9.08 -9.34 12.42
CA ILE A 352 10.27 -8.88 13.15
C ILE A 352 10.07 -9.04 14.66
N TRP A 353 8.90 -8.67 15.17
CA TRP A 353 8.59 -8.80 16.59
C TRP A 353 8.59 -10.25 17.06
N VAL A 354 7.96 -11.17 16.32
CA VAL A 354 7.96 -12.61 16.63
C VAL A 354 9.38 -13.17 16.59
N LYS A 355 10.21 -12.72 15.65
CA LYS A 355 11.61 -13.13 15.53
C LYS A 355 12.45 -12.77 16.76
N GLU A 356 12.21 -11.60 17.34
CA GLU A 356 12.98 -11.08 18.48
C GLU A 356 12.44 -11.53 19.84
N ASN A 357 11.16 -11.94 19.90
CA ASN A 357 10.51 -12.31 21.15
C ASN A 357 10.77 -13.77 21.54
N LYS A 358 10.74 -14.04 22.85
CA LYS A 358 10.92 -15.37 23.44
C LYS A 358 9.81 -15.74 24.43
N LYS A 359 8.87 -14.83 24.69
CA LYS A 359 7.78 -15.03 25.63
C LYS A 359 6.84 -16.10 25.08
N LYS A 360 6.42 -17.01 25.96
CA LYS A 360 5.44 -18.04 25.65
C LYS A 360 4.01 -17.52 25.83
N PHE A 361 3.10 -17.97 24.98
CA PHE A 361 1.69 -17.61 25.01
C PHE A 361 0.80 -18.84 25.04
N ASP A 362 -0.30 -18.74 25.77
CA ASP A 362 -1.27 -19.84 25.90
C ASP A 362 -2.20 -19.89 24.69
N VAL A 363 -2.55 -18.71 24.15
CA VAL A 363 -3.34 -18.56 22.93
C VAL A 363 -2.70 -17.52 22.01
N ILE A 364 -2.61 -17.82 20.72
CA ILE A 364 -2.14 -16.91 19.69
C ILE A 364 -3.25 -16.74 18.65
N ILE A 365 -3.65 -15.50 18.39
CA ILE A 365 -4.67 -15.12 17.43
C ILE A 365 -3.99 -14.30 16.33
N ILE A 366 -4.12 -14.76 15.09
CA ILE A 366 -3.53 -14.11 13.92
C ILE A 366 -4.67 -13.55 13.07
N ASP A 367 -4.78 -12.23 13.11
CA ASP A 367 -5.84 -11.42 12.52
C ASP A 367 -5.22 -10.41 11.52
N PHE A 368 -4.51 -10.96 10.54
CA PHE A 368 -3.90 -10.17 9.47
C PHE A 368 -4.90 -9.91 8.35
N PRO A 369 -4.71 -8.81 7.58
CA PRO A 369 -5.40 -8.65 6.30
C PRO A 369 -5.01 -9.75 5.31
N ASP A 370 -5.89 -9.98 4.35
CA ASP A 370 -5.68 -10.95 3.28
C ASP A 370 -4.35 -10.74 2.52
N PRO A 371 -3.70 -11.83 2.05
CA PRO A 371 -2.35 -11.84 1.47
C PRO A 371 -2.28 -11.28 0.03
N SER A 372 -2.85 -10.09 -0.20
CA SER A 372 -2.99 -9.40 -1.50
C SER A 372 -1.67 -8.84 -2.08
N ASN A 373 -0.55 -8.97 -1.35
CA ASN A 373 0.76 -8.56 -1.82
C ASN A 373 1.87 -9.28 -1.05
N TYR A 374 3.10 -9.21 -1.55
CA TYR A 374 4.26 -9.89 -0.95
C TYR A 374 4.60 -9.43 0.48
N SER A 375 4.24 -8.21 0.88
CA SER A 375 4.45 -7.73 2.25
C SER A 375 3.51 -8.39 3.25
N LEU A 376 2.28 -8.74 2.84
CA LEU A 376 1.33 -9.53 3.63
C LEU A 376 1.58 -11.02 3.48
N GLY A 377 1.87 -11.51 2.26
CA GLY A 377 2.16 -12.91 1.97
C GLY A 377 3.32 -13.51 2.79
N LYS A 378 4.31 -12.69 3.16
CA LYS A 378 5.41 -13.10 4.06
C LYS A 378 4.91 -13.52 5.45
N LEU A 379 3.82 -12.94 5.94
CA LEU A 379 3.22 -13.21 7.26
C LEU A 379 2.48 -14.56 7.30
N TYR A 380 2.21 -15.16 6.15
CA TYR A 380 1.60 -16.48 6.01
C TYR A 380 2.61 -17.53 5.53
N SER A 381 3.90 -17.25 5.63
CA SER A 381 4.96 -18.13 5.13
C SER A 381 5.36 -19.21 6.15
N LEU A 382 5.88 -20.32 5.64
CA LEU A 382 6.48 -21.38 6.47
C LEU A 382 7.50 -20.83 7.45
N GLN A 383 8.32 -19.86 7.03
CA GLN A 383 9.33 -19.28 7.90
C GLN A 383 8.71 -18.45 9.03
N PHE A 384 7.63 -17.70 8.76
CA PHE A 384 6.92 -16.99 9.82
C PHE A 384 6.39 -17.97 10.90
N TYR A 385 5.75 -19.07 10.49
CA TYR A 385 5.25 -20.07 11.44
C TYR A 385 6.37 -20.79 12.21
N LYS A 386 7.56 -20.99 11.60
CA LYS A 386 8.75 -21.47 12.32
C LYS A 386 9.21 -20.49 13.41
N GLU A 387 9.22 -19.20 13.13
CA GLU A 387 9.56 -18.21 14.15
C GLU A 387 8.49 -18.18 15.27
N LEU A 388 7.21 -18.36 14.89
CA LEU A 388 6.06 -18.39 15.79
C LEU A 388 6.08 -19.58 16.76
N GLU A 389 6.51 -20.77 16.31
CA GLU A 389 6.67 -21.96 17.14
C GLU A 389 7.51 -21.68 18.41
N ARG A 390 8.47 -20.76 18.34
CA ARG A 390 9.30 -20.43 19.52
C ARG A 390 8.55 -19.65 20.58
N LEU A 391 7.36 -19.14 20.29
CA LEU A 391 6.46 -18.47 21.24
C LEU A 391 5.39 -19.43 21.83
N THR A 392 5.42 -20.72 21.48
CA THR A 392 4.40 -21.68 21.90
C THR A 392 4.92 -22.66 22.94
N THR A 393 3.99 -23.31 23.63
CA THR A 393 4.17 -24.54 24.41
C THR A 393 3.34 -25.66 23.75
N PRO A 394 3.46 -26.92 24.16
CA PRO A 394 2.63 -28.00 23.62
C PRO A 394 1.11 -27.74 23.75
N ASP A 395 0.70 -27.00 24.78
CA ASP A 395 -0.71 -26.68 25.04
C ASP A 395 -1.22 -25.44 24.29
N THR A 396 -0.34 -24.67 23.62
CA THR A 396 -0.73 -23.44 22.95
C THR A 396 -1.76 -23.71 21.85
N LYS A 397 -2.85 -22.94 21.85
CA LYS A 397 -3.82 -22.92 20.75
C LYS A 397 -3.56 -21.72 19.86
N ILE A 398 -3.51 -21.96 18.55
CA ILE A 398 -3.28 -20.93 17.54
C ILE A 398 -4.51 -20.89 16.65
N VAL A 399 -4.93 -19.70 16.27
CA VAL A 399 -5.96 -19.48 15.27
C VAL A 399 -5.49 -18.44 14.28
N VAL A 400 -5.74 -18.68 13.00
CA VAL A 400 -5.34 -17.82 11.89
C VAL A 400 -6.57 -17.58 11.03
N GLN A 401 -6.86 -16.33 10.68
CA GLN A 401 -7.77 -16.02 9.57
C GLN A 401 -7.16 -16.56 8.27
N THR A 402 -7.94 -17.25 7.43
CA THR A 402 -7.40 -17.94 6.25
C THR A 402 -8.19 -17.65 4.98
N THR A 403 -8.66 -16.41 4.80
CA THR A 403 -9.49 -15.95 3.67
C THR A 403 -10.75 -16.80 3.44
N SER A 404 -11.41 -16.65 2.29
CA SER A 404 -12.63 -17.37 1.96
C SER A 404 -12.35 -18.77 1.41
N PRO A 405 -12.88 -19.85 2.02
CA PRO A 405 -12.82 -21.20 1.44
C PRO A 405 -13.75 -21.39 0.23
N TYR A 406 -14.62 -20.41 -0.05
CA TYR A 406 -15.54 -20.45 -1.19
C TYR A 406 -15.01 -19.61 -2.36
N PHE A 407 -14.62 -18.36 -2.11
CA PHE A 407 -14.12 -17.46 -3.14
C PHE A 407 -12.64 -17.68 -3.47
N ALA A 408 -11.83 -18.09 -2.49
CA ALA A 408 -10.39 -18.32 -2.64
C ALA A 408 -9.93 -19.65 -2.01
N PRO A 409 -10.48 -20.80 -2.47
CA PRO A 409 -10.23 -22.09 -1.85
C PRO A 409 -8.75 -22.52 -1.90
N LYS A 410 -8.00 -22.25 -2.99
CA LYS A 410 -6.56 -22.57 -3.02
C LYS A 410 -5.80 -21.74 -2.01
N SER A 411 -6.12 -20.46 -1.88
CA SER A 411 -5.50 -19.57 -0.89
C SER A 411 -5.78 -20.05 0.53
N PHE A 412 -7.03 -20.39 0.84
CA PHE A 412 -7.43 -20.96 2.13
C PHE A 412 -6.65 -22.23 2.48
N TRP A 413 -6.66 -23.23 1.60
CA TRP A 413 -5.98 -24.51 1.86
C TRP A 413 -4.45 -24.39 1.80
N CYS A 414 -3.90 -23.42 1.05
CA CYS A 414 -2.48 -23.13 1.05
C CYS A 414 -2.01 -22.64 2.43
N ILE A 415 -2.78 -21.74 3.07
CA ILE A 415 -2.46 -21.25 4.41
C ILE A 415 -2.53 -22.40 5.42
N GLU A 416 -3.62 -23.17 5.43
CA GLU A 416 -3.81 -24.32 6.33
C GLU A 416 -2.67 -25.34 6.17
N LYS A 417 -2.36 -25.74 4.92
CA LYS A 417 -1.28 -26.68 4.62
C LYS A 417 0.09 -26.16 5.07
N THR A 418 0.31 -24.85 4.96
CA THR A 418 1.56 -24.21 5.39
C THR A 418 1.68 -24.21 6.92
N ILE A 419 0.59 -23.96 7.64
CA ILE A 419 0.53 -24.06 9.10
C ILE A 419 0.82 -25.49 9.55
N ASN A 420 0.22 -26.49 8.88
CA ASN A 420 0.36 -27.92 9.19
C ASN A 420 1.81 -28.44 9.09
N GLN A 421 2.69 -27.75 8.35
CA GLN A 421 4.12 -28.10 8.29
C GLN A 421 4.86 -27.90 9.62
N ILE A 422 4.33 -27.04 10.50
CA ILE A 422 4.94 -26.70 11.80
C ILE A 422 4.11 -27.28 12.94
N PHE A 423 2.79 -27.15 12.85
CA PHE A 423 1.87 -27.61 13.89
C PHE A 423 1.16 -28.89 13.41
N PRO A 424 1.39 -30.05 14.05
CA PRO A 424 0.95 -31.34 13.52
C PRO A 424 -0.57 -31.52 13.52
N PHE A 425 -1.29 -30.79 14.37
CA PHE A 425 -2.75 -30.85 14.45
C PHE A 425 -3.35 -29.53 14.01
N THR A 426 -3.99 -29.55 12.85
CA THR A 426 -4.71 -28.42 12.28
C THR A 426 -6.20 -28.76 12.13
N SER A 427 -7.05 -27.76 12.25
CA SER A 427 -8.50 -27.88 12.04
C SER A 427 -9.02 -26.62 11.38
N ALA A 428 -9.41 -26.76 10.12
CA ALA A 428 -10.06 -25.74 9.32
C ALA A 428 -11.53 -25.57 9.74
N TYR A 429 -12.03 -24.35 9.69
CA TYR A 429 -13.44 -24.03 9.91
C TYR A 429 -13.82 -22.71 9.23
N HIS A 430 -15.12 -22.42 9.10
CA HIS A 430 -15.60 -21.21 8.44
C HIS A 430 -16.95 -20.72 8.97
N THR A 431 -17.31 -19.49 8.63
CA THR A 431 -18.63 -18.92 8.88
C THR A 431 -18.99 -17.92 7.78
N TYR A 432 -20.30 -17.79 7.53
CA TYR A 432 -20.83 -16.71 6.74
C TYR A 432 -20.83 -15.39 7.53
N VAL A 433 -20.05 -14.41 7.06
CA VAL A 433 -20.03 -13.01 7.50
C VAL A 433 -20.67 -12.17 6.39
N PRO A 434 -21.89 -11.61 6.56
CA PRO A 434 -22.64 -10.95 5.48
C PRO A 434 -21.86 -9.95 4.62
N SER A 435 -20.95 -9.17 5.21
CA SER A 435 -20.15 -8.20 4.48
C SER A 435 -18.96 -8.79 3.71
N PHE A 436 -18.52 -10.01 4.06
CA PHE A 436 -17.37 -10.70 3.45
C PHE A 436 -17.77 -11.94 2.63
N GLY A 437 -18.96 -12.48 2.87
CA GLY A 437 -19.38 -13.79 2.41
C GLY A 437 -18.90 -14.93 3.31
N GLU A 438 -18.61 -16.10 2.73
CA GLU A 438 -18.04 -17.22 3.47
C GLU A 438 -16.59 -16.92 3.84
N TRP A 439 -16.26 -16.98 5.13
CA TRP A 439 -14.96 -16.61 5.66
C TRP A 439 -14.36 -17.70 6.53
N GLY A 440 -13.07 -17.94 6.34
CA GLY A 440 -12.38 -19.11 6.83
C GLY A 440 -11.34 -18.81 7.90
N PHE A 441 -11.11 -19.83 8.73
CA PHE A 441 -10.12 -19.84 9.80
C PHE A 441 -9.45 -21.21 9.88
N SER A 442 -8.24 -21.23 10.43
CA SER A 442 -7.50 -22.46 10.70
C SER A 442 -6.98 -22.44 12.14
N MET A 443 -7.40 -23.43 12.92
CA MET A 443 -6.87 -23.69 14.25
C MET A 443 -5.66 -24.62 14.16
N ALA A 444 -4.65 -24.41 15.01
CA ALA A 444 -3.46 -25.24 15.05
C ALA A 444 -2.94 -25.43 16.49
N SER A 445 -2.35 -26.60 16.75
CA SER A 445 -1.67 -26.92 18.01
C SER A 445 -0.73 -28.12 17.90
N PHE A 446 0.06 -28.36 18.95
CA PHE A 446 0.89 -29.57 19.10
C PHE A 446 0.15 -30.76 19.69
N GLU A 447 -1.00 -30.52 20.32
CA GLU A 447 -1.93 -31.57 20.75
C GLU A 447 -3.15 -31.63 19.81
N PRO A 448 -3.85 -32.79 19.72
CA PRO A 448 -5.08 -32.91 18.96
C PRO A 448 -6.12 -31.84 19.34
N VAL A 449 -6.80 -31.29 18.34
CA VAL A 449 -7.98 -30.43 18.53
C VAL A 449 -9.18 -31.36 18.78
N ASN A 450 -9.53 -31.58 20.05
CA ASN A 450 -10.49 -32.61 20.47
C ASN A 450 -11.89 -32.06 20.83
N ASN A 451 -12.23 -30.85 20.35
CA ASN A 451 -13.49 -30.14 20.62
C ASN A 451 -13.87 -30.04 22.11
N LYS A 452 -12.93 -30.27 23.03
CA LYS A 452 -13.18 -30.18 24.46
C LYS A 452 -13.22 -28.72 24.88
N ILE A 453 -14.39 -28.29 25.36
CA ILE A 453 -14.62 -26.94 25.86
C ILE A 453 -14.28 -26.88 27.36
N TYR A 454 -13.31 -26.05 27.73
CA TYR A 454 -12.92 -25.82 29.12
C TYR A 454 -13.71 -24.67 29.78
N ARG A 455 -14.25 -23.77 28.96
CA ARG A 455 -14.85 -22.51 29.42
C ARG A 455 -15.81 -21.95 28.37
N GLN A 456 -16.88 -21.32 28.84
CA GLN A 456 -17.90 -20.67 28.00
C GLN A 456 -18.17 -19.26 28.52
N ILE A 457 -18.45 -18.35 27.58
CA ILE A 457 -18.86 -16.98 27.80
C ILE A 457 -20.37 -16.92 27.56
N PRO A 458 -21.15 -16.42 28.53
CA PRO A 458 -22.59 -16.28 28.34
C PRO A 458 -22.90 -15.18 27.32
N ASN A 459 -24.04 -15.32 26.63
CA ASN A 459 -24.62 -14.29 25.76
C ASN A 459 -23.72 -13.85 24.58
N LEU A 460 -22.98 -14.79 23.98
CA LEU A 460 -22.43 -14.59 22.65
C LEU A 460 -23.57 -14.43 21.63
N ARG A 461 -23.34 -13.62 20.59
CA ARG A 461 -24.37 -13.28 19.60
C ARG A 461 -24.42 -14.29 18.46
N TYR A 462 -23.32 -14.97 18.19
CA TYR A 462 -23.15 -15.87 17.05
C TYR A 462 -22.60 -17.24 17.44
N TYR A 463 -21.46 -17.32 18.13
CA TYR A 463 -20.82 -18.60 18.40
C TYR A 463 -21.47 -19.33 19.59
N ASP A 464 -21.83 -20.59 19.38
CA ASP A 464 -22.61 -21.43 20.31
C ASP A 464 -21.81 -22.60 20.91
N TYR A 465 -20.50 -22.62 20.69
CA TYR A 465 -19.59 -23.69 21.12
C TYR A 465 -19.75 -25.03 20.37
N ASP A 466 -20.53 -25.09 19.28
CA ASP A 466 -20.53 -26.24 18.37
C ASP A 466 -19.48 -26.07 17.26
N PHE A 467 -18.26 -26.49 17.57
CA PHE A 467 -17.17 -26.46 16.60
C PHE A 467 -17.43 -27.39 15.40
N SER A 468 -18.19 -28.46 15.59
CA SER A 468 -18.45 -29.43 14.52
C SER A 468 -19.24 -28.81 13.37
N GLN A 469 -20.21 -27.93 13.70
CA GLN A 469 -21.03 -27.23 12.74
C GLN A 469 -20.22 -26.31 11.81
N ILE A 470 -19.28 -25.54 12.38
CA ILE A 470 -18.47 -24.57 11.62
C ILE A 470 -17.26 -25.22 10.93
N SER A 471 -16.92 -26.47 11.27
CA SER A 471 -15.82 -27.24 10.65
C SER A 471 -16.24 -28.06 9.43
N TYR A 472 -17.52 -28.03 9.04
CA TYR A 472 -18.03 -28.79 7.90
C TYR A 472 -17.85 -28.03 6.58
N PHE A 473 -17.10 -28.62 5.63
CA PHE A 473 -16.91 -28.04 4.29
C PHE A 473 -17.66 -28.83 3.21
N ASN A 474 -18.32 -28.11 2.31
CA ASN A 474 -18.88 -28.66 1.07
C ASN A 474 -17.78 -29.10 0.09
N LYS A 475 -18.16 -29.83 -0.98
CA LYS A 475 -17.20 -30.40 -1.94
C LYS A 475 -16.47 -29.33 -2.77
N ASP A 476 -17.16 -28.26 -3.11
CA ASP A 476 -16.67 -27.10 -3.88
C ASP A 476 -15.67 -26.26 -3.07
N MET A 477 -15.77 -26.27 -1.74
CA MET A 477 -14.84 -25.57 -0.86
C MET A 477 -13.55 -26.35 -0.56
N LYS A 478 -13.38 -27.58 -1.07
CA LYS A 478 -12.23 -28.45 -0.75
C LYS A 478 -11.24 -28.50 -1.90
N VAL A 479 -9.98 -28.15 -1.61
CA VAL A 479 -8.86 -28.27 -2.55
C VAL A 479 -7.71 -29.02 -1.87
N LYS A 480 -7.09 -29.97 -2.58
CA LYS A 480 -5.98 -30.79 -2.05
C LYS A 480 -4.63 -30.42 -2.67
N ASP A 481 -4.63 -30.01 -3.93
CA ASP A 481 -3.43 -29.73 -4.70
C ASP A 481 -3.03 -28.25 -4.57
N VAL A 482 -2.48 -27.92 -3.40
CA VAL A 482 -1.90 -26.59 -3.11
C VAL A 482 -0.45 -26.72 -2.67
N GLU A 483 0.36 -25.73 -3.02
CA GLU A 483 1.75 -25.64 -2.57
C GLU A 483 1.89 -25.05 -1.16
N ILE A 484 3.05 -25.24 -0.55
CA ILE A 484 3.40 -24.59 0.72
C ILE A 484 3.90 -23.17 0.40
N ASN A 485 3.38 -22.18 1.12
CA ASN A 485 3.83 -20.80 1.00
C ASN A 485 5.17 -20.60 1.71
N ARG A 486 6.19 -20.18 0.98
CA ARG A 486 7.54 -19.89 1.46
C ARG A 486 7.97 -18.49 1.02
N LEU A 487 8.99 -17.95 1.67
CA LEU A 487 9.48 -16.60 1.35
C LEU A 487 10.03 -16.47 -0.08
N ASP A 488 10.54 -17.55 -0.66
CA ASP A 488 11.12 -17.60 -2.01
C ASP A 488 10.07 -17.78 -3.12
N ASN A 489 9.02 -18.59 -2.90
CA ASN A 489 7.98 -18.80 -3.91
C ASN A 489 6.80 -17.81 -3.80
N GLN A 490 6.45 -17.39 -2.58
CA GLN A 490 5.26 -16.61 -2.22
C GLN A 490 4.00 -16.97 -3.02
N ILE A 491 3.77 -18.28 -3.18
CA ILE A 491 2.69 -18.83 -4.03
C ILE A 491 1.30 -18.37 -3.59
N LEU A 492 1.13 -18.06 -2.31
CA LEU A 492 -0.15 -17.60 -1.75
C LEU A 492 -0.63 -16.30 -2.39
N VAL A 493 0.27 -15.35 -2.66
CA VAL A 493 -0.09 -14.08 -3.31
C VAL A 493 -0.66 -14.35 -4.72
N ARG A 494 -0.05 -15.29 -5.46
CA ARG A 494 -0.51 -15.69 -6.79
C ARG A 494 -1.87 -16.37 -6.76
N TYR A 495 -2.09 -17.31 -5.83
CA TYR A 495 -3.41 -17.93 -5.67
C TYR A 495 -4.46 -16.89 -5.31
N PHE A 496 -4.13 -15.96 -4.42
CA PHE A 496 -5.05 -14.91 -4.01
C PHE A 496 -5.45 -14.03 -5.20
N ASP A 497 -4.49 -13.55 -5.98
CA ASP A 497 -4.74 -12.72 -7.17
C ASP A 497 -5.53 -13.47 -8.25
N GLU A 498 -5.21 -14.75 -8.50
CA GLU A 498 -5.92 -15.59 -9.48
C GLU A 498 -7.39 -15.87 -9.10
N GLU A 499 -7.68 -15.98 -7.80
CA GLU A 499 -9.00 -16.35 -7.30
C GLU A 499 -9.88 -15.11 -7.12
N TRP A 500 -9.39 -14.09 -6.41
CA TRP A 500 -10.14 -12.85 -6.18
C TRP A 500 -10.24 -11.96 -7.43
N GLY A 501 -9.27 -12.03 -8.34
CA GLY A 501 -9.33 -11.33 -9.62
C GLY A 501 -10.46 -11.80 -10.56
N LYS A 502 -11.14 -12.92 -10.25
CA LYS A 502 -12.32 -13.40 -10.99
C LYS A 502 -13.65 -12.92 -10.40
N VAL A 503 -13.63 -12.41 -9.17
CA VAL A 503 -14.81 -11.98 -8.40
C VAL A 503 -15.09 -10.49 -8.60
N GLN A 504 -14.05 -9.72 -8.95
CA GLN A 504 -14.14 -8.32 -9.38
C GLN A 504 -14.50 -8.23 -10.87
#